data_AF-A0A2L2Z5T0-F1
#
_entry.id   AF-A0A2L2Z5T0-F1
#
_cell.length_a   1.000
_cell.length_b   1.000
_cell.length_c   1.000
_cell.angle_alpha   90.00
_cell.angle_beta   90.00
_cell.angle_gamma   90.00
#
_symmetry.space_group_name_H-M   'P 1'
#
loop_
_entity.id
_entity.type
_entity.pdbx_description
1 polymer ?
#
loop_
_entity_poly.entity_id
_entity_poly.type
_entity_poly.pdbx_seq_one_letter_code
_entity_poly.pdbx_strand_id
1 'polypeptide(L)' 'WCPESAKIIQKMLYSCCYDALKNALVGVYKYVHACDFEEASQDAIEEHFRKG' A
#
# COMPACT_ATOMS: atom_id res chain seq x y z
N TRP A 1 2.61 1.40 -1.42
CA TRP A 1 3.84 2.15 -1.15
C TRP A 1 3.60 3.63 -1.43
N CYS A 2 3.60 4.47 -0.40
CA CYS A 2 3.36 5.90 -0.51
C CYS A 2 4.28 6.65 0.48
N PRO A 3 5.57 6.81 0.16
CA PRO A 3 6.54 7.25 1.14
C PRO A 3 6.29 8.68 1.61
N GLU A 4 6.57 8.98 2.89
CA GLU A 4 6.33 10.32 3.42
C GLU A 4 7.12 11.43 2.71
N SER A 5 8.29 11.10 2.20
CA SER A 5 9.16 11.99 1.41
C SER A 5 8.63 12.31 0.00
N ALA A 6 7.60 11.62 -0.49
CA ALA A 6 7.02 11.88 -1.80
C ALA A 6 6.30 13.24 -1.87
N LYS A 7 6.31 13.85 -3.06
CA LYS A 7 5.59 15.11 -3.29
C LYS A 7 4.09 14.92 -3.09
N ILE A 8 3.43 15.93 -2.54
CA ILE A 8 1.98 15.91 -2.24
C ILE A 8 1.15 15.52 -3.48
N ILE A 9 1.47 16.09 -4.64
CA ILE A 9 0.77 15.79 -5.91
C ILE A 9 0.86 14.29 -6.27
N GLN A 10 2.01 13.66 -6.03
CA GLN A 10 2.20 12.23 -6.33
C GLN A 10 1.40 11.35 -5.36
N LYS A 11 1.35 11.72 -4.08
CA LYS A 11 0.52 11.03 -3.08
C LYS A 11 -0.97 11.14 -3.43
N MET A 12 -1.41 12.33 -3.84
CA MET A 12 -2.79 12.56 -4.29
C MET A 12 -3.13 11.73 -5.52
N LEU A 13 -2.24 11.69 -6.53
CA LEU A 13 -2.46 10.89 -7.73
C LEU A 13 -2.57 9.39 -7.40
N TYR A 14 -1.65 8.87 -6.57
CA TYR A 14 -1.70 7.49 -6.11
C TYR A 14 -3.04 7.19 -5.41
N SER A 15 -3.45 8.03 -4.46
CA SER A 15 -4.72 7.84 -3.74
C SER A 15 -5.94 7.91 -4.65
N CYS A 16 -5.96 8.82 -5.63
CA CYS A 16 -7.09 9.00 -6.54
C CYS A 16 -7.26 7.81 -7.49
N CYS A 17 -6.15 7.20 -7.95
CA CYS A 17 -6.18 6.05 -8.84
C CYS A 17 -6.20 4.69 -8.11
N TYR A 18 -5.96 4.66 -6.79
CA TYR A 18 -5.80 3.43 -6.03
C TYR A 18 -7.06 2.55 -6.04
N ASP A 19 -8.24 3.14 -5.86
CA ASP A 19 -9.49 2.37 -5.85
C ASP A 19 -9.79 1.74 -7.21
N ALA A 20 -9.44 2.43 -8.31
CA ALA A 20 -9.57 1.87 -9.65
C ALA A 20 -8.65 0.65 -9.85
N LEU A 21 -7.41 0.73 -9.37
CA LEU A 21 -6.46 -0.40 -9.36
C LEU A 21 -6.97 -1.57 -8.51
N LYS A 22 -7.50 -1.27 -7.31
CA LYS A 22 -8.05 -2.26 -6.38
C LYS A 22 -9.24 -3.02 -7.00
N ASN A 23 -10.12 -2.31 -7.70
CA ASN A 23 -11.28 -2.91 -8.35
C ASN A 23 -10.91 -3.71 -9.61
N ALA A 24 -9.85 -3.32 -10.33
CA ALA A 24 -9.36 -4.06 -11.48
C ALA A 24 -8.68 -5.39 -11.09
N LEU A 25 -8.07 -5.46 -9.90
CA LEU A 25 -7.35 -6.63 -9.40
C LEU A 25 -8.26 -7.54 -8.56
N VAL A 26 -9.09 -8.32 -9.24
CA VAL A 26 -9.97 -9.30 -8.61
C VAL A 26 -9.17 -10.49 -8.08
N GLY A 27 -9.43 -10.89 -6.83
CA GLY A 27 -8.79 -12.05 -6.19
C GLY A 27 -7.57 -11.73 -5.31
N VAL A 28 -7.25 -10.45 -5.12
CA VAL A 28 -6.22 -10.06 -4.13
C VAL A 28 -6.76 -10.27 -2.72
N TYR A 29 -6.05 -11.09 -1.94
CA TYR A 29 -6.42 -11.45 -0.57
C TYR A 29 -6.39 -10.28 0.41
N LYS A 30 -5.30 -9.49 0.39
CA LYS A 30 -5.11 -8.35 1.28
C LYS A 30 -4.28 -7.27 0.61
N TYR A 31 -4.63 -6.02 0.90
CA TYR A 31 -3.90 -4.85 0.46
C TYR A 31 -3.19 -4.23 1.65
N VAL A 32 -1.89 -3.97 1.53
CA VAL A 32 -1.08 -3.37 2.59
C VAL A 32 -0.60 -2.00 2.12
N HIS A 33 -0.73 -1.02 3.00
CA HIS A 33 -0.18 0.32 2.80
C HIS A 33 1.12 0.44 3.61
N ALA A 34 2.14 1.04 3.02
CA ALA A 34 3.41 1.31 3.67
C ALA A 34 3.90 2.70 3.24
N CYS A 35 4.22 3.52 4.23
CA CYS A 35 4.69 4.90 4.14
C CYS A 35 6.18 5.03 4.46
N ASP A 36 6.79 4.02 5.06
CA ASP A 36 8.22 3.97 5.36
C ASP A 36 8.81 2.56 5.14
N PHE A 37 10.15 2.49 5.13
CA PHE A 37 10.85 1.23 4.88
C PHE A 37 10.64 0.18 5.98
N GLU A 38 10.28 0.58 7.20
CA GLU A 38 9.97 -0.35 8.28
C GLU A 38 8.61 -1.02 8.03
N GLU A 39 7.61 -0.27 7.59
CA GLU A 39 6.29 -0.76 7.20
C GLU A 39 6.31 -1.60 5.92
N ALA A 40 7.30 -1.37 5.04
CA ALA A 40 7.55 -2.20 3.85
C ALA A 40 8.52 -3.36 4.11
N SER A 41 9.00 -3.54 5.35
CA SER A 41 9.88 -4.65 5.70
C SER A 41 9.15 -5.99 5.57
N GLN A 42 9.92 -7.05 5.31
CA GLN A 42 9.36 -8.39 5.21
C GLN A 42 8.62 -8.80 6.48
N ASP A 43 9.19 -8.54 7.66
CA ASP A 43 8.56 -8.83 8.95
C ASP A 43 7.21 -8.11 9.12
N ALA A 44 7.15 -6.81 8.81
CA ALA A 44 5.90 -6.04 8.91
C ALA A 44 4.82 -6.56 7.95
N ILE A 45 5.21 -6.90 6.72
CA ILE A 45 4.31 -7.50 5.73
C ILE A 45 3.83 -8.87 6.22
N GLU A 46 4.74 -9.76 6.64
CA GLU A 46 4.40 -11.08 7.14
C GLU A 46 3.46 -11.01 8.35
N GLU A 47 3.69 -10.09 9.29
CA GLU A 47 2.78 -9.85 10.42
C GLU A 47 1.38 -9.41 9.94
N HIS A 48 1.31 -8.52 8.94
CA HIS A 48 0.05 -8.12 8.33
C HIS A 48 -0.69 -9.30 7.70
N PHE A 49 -0.01 -10.27 7.08
CA PHE A 49 -0.63 -11.46 6.50
C PHE A 49 -0.93 -12.56 7.53
N ARG A 50 -0.19 -12.61 8.65
CA ARG A 50 -0.36 -13.59 9.73
C ARG A 50 -1.53 -13.27 10.66
N LYS A 51 -1.84 -11.98 10.85
CA LYS A 51 -3.04 -11.51 11.57
C LYS A 51 -4.33 -11.57 10.71
N GLY A 52 -4.40 -12.54 9.81
CA GLY A 52 -5.54 -12.76 8.91
C GLY A 52 -6.80 -13.20 9.64
#